data_AF-A0A432WGR4-F1
#
_entry.id   AF-A0A432WGR4-F1
#
_cell.length_a   1.000
_cell.length_b   1.000
_cell.length_c   1.000
_cell.angle_alpha   90.00
_cell.angle_beta   90.00
_cell.angle_gamma   90.00
#
_symmetry.space_group_name_H-M   'P 1'
#
loop_
_entity.id
_entity.type
_entity.pdbx_description
1 polymer ?
#
loop_
_entity_poly.entity_id
_entity_poly.type
_entity_poly.pdbx_seq_one_letter_code
_entity_poly.pdbx_strand_id
1 'polypeptide(L)'
;MPGLKSSVNKTAPEPTDPFHPIIYVRGYAMTENAMEATVHTPYMGFNLGSTRARQQYDRSFRHYIFESPLIRLMKEYGYQDSYADGINLAEPGGAVDFPDTDKRLPRRSIIIHRYYEEEHEQGNGATDSDAMGRSQRPSIEAAAVRLSKLIARVRDFICGDNTQARADFKVYLVAHSMGGLICRCLLQNEQADPEQSRRLVDKVFTYGTPHNGIEVMGLNVPRFFSLWDAHNFNRAEMAEYLKLKPRNGRVNSLNGAFPAERFFCLVGTNPHDYNLTRLVIDKASDGLVTMDNAYIEDAPRVHTYTSHSGPYGMVNSKIGYDNLVRFLFGDYRLRITMQPAVLPLSPPLQRAYDDGATIRGSYLFECTLTPRGDDPVPLSSRRIDHHSAVFRSFDELLNPHKAGLKRPRYPVLASVFLDSKRIEVGTTMVMNLELNVEGTDFRLNGGSVLSRRAPAEHLFRQTITLKITLQPGGWRMRYIFADQQWSDGRGSELKEDEQGHFIELKNSKGFAAKLYLQMADWR
;
A
#
# COMPACT_ATOMS: atom_id res chain seq x y z
N MET A 1 -64.84 6.04 -9.96
CA MET A 1 -63.65 5.22 -9.68
C MET A 1 -63.46 4.22 -10.80
N PRO A 2 -62.44 4.43 -11.65
CA PRO A 2 -61.65 3.32 -12.16
C PRO A 2 -60.14 3.63 -12.33
N GLY A 3 -59.32 2.62 -12.00
CA GLY A 3 -58.02 2.21 -12.54
C GLY A 3 -57.00 3.22 -13.10
N LEU A 4 -55.87 3.37 -12.40
CA LEU A 4 -54.57 3.67 -13.01
C LEU A 4 -53.70 2.41 -12.96
N LYS A 5 -53.35 1.89 -14.15
CA LYS A 5 -52.44 0.76 -14.35
C LYS A 5 -51.01 1.18 -14.01
N SER A 6 -50.34 0.44 -13.14
CA SER A 6 -48.89 0.55 -12.95
C SER A 6 -48.18 -0.10 -14.14
N SER A 7 -47.47 0.71 -14.92
CA SER A 7 -46.53 0.22 -15.92
C SER A 7 -45.30 -0.33 -15.21
N VAL A 8 -45.09 -1.64 -15.33
CA VAL A 8 -43.88 -2.35 -14.94
C VAL A 8 -42.69 -1.75 -15.69
N ASN A 9 -41.88 -0.94 -15.01
CA ASN A 9 -40.57 -0.56 -15.52
C ASN A 9 -39.69 -1.79 -15.50
N LYS A 10 -39.17 -2.16 -16.67
CA LYS A 10 -38.08 -3.14 -16.82
C LYS A 10 -36.97 -2.75 -15.87
N THR A 11 -36.71 -3.61 -14.89
CA THR A 11 -35.59 -3.52 -13.97
C THR A 11 -34.31 -3.46 -14.80
N ALA A 12 -33.53 -2.40 -14.60
CA ALA A 12 -32.11 -2.42 -14.92
C ALA A 12 -31.48 -3.63 -14.19
N PRO A 13 -30.49 -4.32 -14.78
CA PRO A 13 -29.81 -5.40 -14.06
C PRO A 13 -29.32 -4.85 -12.72
N GLU A 14 -29.62 -5.56 -11.62
CA GLU A 14 -29.12 -5.17 -10.31
C GLU A 14 -27.59 -5.01 -10.38
N PRO A 15 -27.02 -3.94 -9.81
CA PRO A 15 -25.58 -3.81 -9.76
C PRO A 15 -25.01 -5.02 -9.02
N THR A 16 -24.13 -5.78 -9.68
CA THR A 16 -23.31 -6.81 -9.05
C THR A 16 -22.68 -6.23 -7.78
N ASP A 17 -22.88 -6.87 -6.64
CA ASP A 17 -22.34 -6.44 -5.35
C ASP A 17 -20.82 -6.17 -5.49
N PRO A 18 -20.31 -4.93 -5.27
CA PRO A 18 -18.92 -4.56 -5.53
C PRO A 18 -17.92 -5.16 -4.53
N PHE A 19 -18.41 -6.03 -3.65
CA PHE A 19 -17.63 -6.67 -2.60
C PHE A 19 -17.29 -8.10 -3.00
N HIS A 20 -16.06 -8.47 -2.69
CA HIS A 20 -15.51 -9.80 -2.86
C HIS A 20 -14.98 -10.30 -1.51
N PRO A 21 -14.89 -11.61 -1.29
CA PRO A 21 -14.26 -12.16 -0.09
C PRO A 21 -12.83 -11.64 0.04
N ILE A 22 -12.41 -11.39 1.27
CA ILE A 22 -11.05 -10.97 1.60
C ILE A 22 -10.32 -12.16 2.18
N ILE A 23 -9.20 -12.56 1.58
CA ILE A 23 -8.29 -13.53 2.16
C ILE A 23 -7.09 -12.77 2.73
N TYR A 24 -6.92 -12.84 4.04
CA TYR A 24 -5.79 -12.27 4.75
C TYR A 24 -4.62 -13.26 4.81
N VAL A 25 -3.46 -12.86 4.29
CA VAL A 25 -2.24 -13.68 4.24
C VAL A 25 -1.15 -13.01 5.08
N ARG A 26 -0.97 -13.45 6.32
CA ARG A 26 0.06 -12.90 7.21
C ARG A 26 1.42 -13.55 6.96
N GLY A 27 2.48 -12.76 6.90
CA GLY A 27 3.87 -13.26 6.94
C GLY A 27 4.32 -13.68 8.34
N TYR A 28 5.52 -14.27 8.41
CA TYR A 28 6.10 -14.80 9.65
C TYR A 28 6.25 -13.74 10.74
N ALA A 29 5.94 -14.11 11.98
CA ALA A 29 6.29 -13.31 13.15
C ALA A 29 7.72 -13.67 13.61
N MET A 30 8.51 -12.65 13.95
CA MET A 30 9.97 -12.75 13.97
C MET A 30 10.58 -13.48 15.17
N THR A 31 9.83 -13.61 16.25
CA THR A 31 10.27 -14.24 17.50
C THR A 31 9.18 -15.21 17.93
N GLU A 32 9.55 -16.23 18.71
CA GLU A 32 8.58 -17.16 19.30
C GLU A 32 7.46 -16.40 20.03
N ASN A 33 7.82 -15.41 20.85
CA ASN A 33 6.84 -14.53 21.52
C ASN A 33 5.93 -13.77 20.52
N ALA A 34 6.46 -13.33 19.39
CA ALA A 34 5.65 -12.66 18.36
C ALA A 34 4.77 -13.65 17.59
N MET A 35 5.22 -14.90 17.42
CA MET A 35 4.43 -15.99 16.84
C MET A 35 3.27 -16.36 17.77
N GLU A 36 3.53 -16.56 19.07
CA GLU A 36 2.50 -16.76 20.10
C GLU A 36 1.50 -15.61 20.12
N ALA A 37 1.97 -14.36 20.11
CA ALA A 37 1.10 -13.19 20.14
C ALA A 37 0.30 -12.96 18.85
N THR A 38 0.60 -13.67 17.74
CA THR A 38 -0.07 -13.43 16.46
C THR A 38 -0.50 -14.70 15.74
N VAL A 39 0.41 -15.57 15.28
CA VAL A 39 0.09 -16.77 14.50
C VAL A 39 -0.87 -17.70 15.24
N HIS A 40 -0.69 -17.86 16.55
CA HIS A 40 -1.55 -18.69 17.39
C HIS A 40 -2.88 -18.00 17.79
N THR A 41 -3.17 -16.81 17.25
CA THR A 41 -4.46 -16.14 17.46
C THR A 41 -5.45 -16.45 16.32
N PRO A 42 -6.77 -16.41 16.57
CA PRO A 42 -7.77 -16.74 15.54
C PRO A 42 -7.66 -15.90 14.27
N TYR A 43 -7.33 -14.61 14.40
CA TYR A 43 -7.27 -13.70 13.25
C TYR A 43 -5.86 -13.36 12.79
N MET A 44 -4.85 -14.07 13.31
CA MET A 44 -3.44 -13.81 13.02
C MET A 44 -3.10 -12.31 13.12
N GLY A 45 -3.57 -11.65 14.17
CA GLY A 45 -3.35 -10.23 14.41
C GLY A 45 -4.14 -9.24 13.51
N PHE A 46 -4.98 -9.69 12.58
CA PHE A 46 -5.85 -8.80 11.77
C PHE A 46 -6.96 -8.12 12.60
N ASN A 47 -7.24 -8.68 13.78
CA ASN A 47 -8.13 -8.13 14.81
C ASN A 47 -7.43 -7.16 15.78
N LEU A 48 -6.12 -6.93 15.64
CA LEU A 48 -5.39 -6.07 16.57
C LEU A 48 -5.52 -4.60 16.17
N GLY A 49 -5.95 -3.80 17.14
CA GLY A 49 -6.07 -2.36 17.04
C GLY A 49 -4.87 -1.60 17.58
N SER A 50 -5.04 -0.29 17.76
CA SER A 50 -4.10 0.56 18.48
C SER A 50 -4.81 1.69 19.23
N THR A 51 -4.18 2.13 20.31
CA THR A 51 -4.64 3.26 21.11
C THR A 51 -3.56 4.35 21.08
N ARG A 52 -3.96 5.59 20.78
CA ARG A 52 -3.07 6.75 20.76
C ARG A 52 -3.64 7.87 21.63
N ALA A 53 -2.82 8.53 22.43
CA ALA A 53 -3.24 9.72 23.14
C ALA A 53 -3.17 10.95 22.21
N ARG A 54 -4.17 11.83 22.29
CA ARG A 54 -4.19 13.11 21.58
C ARG A 54 -4.52 14.24 22.51
N GLN A 55 -3.75 15.31 22.40
CA GLN A 55 -4.03 16.54 23.12
C GLN A 55 -5.25 17.24 22.52
N GLN A 56 -6.18 17.62 23.39
CA GLN A 56 -7.37 18.40 23.08
C GLN A 56 -7.08 19.91 23.20
N TYR A 57 -8.04 20.74 22.80
CA TYR A 57 -7.90 22.21 22.84
C TYR A 57 -7.66 22.76 24.27
N ASP A 58 -8.17 22.08 25.29
CA ASP A 58 -8.00 22.40 26.71
C ASP A 58 -6.72 21.80 27.32
N ARG A 59 -5.85 21.22 26.48
CA ARG A 59 -4.62 20.49 26.84
C ARG A 59 -4.83 19.15 27.55
N SER A 60 -6.07 18.70 27.75
CA SER A 60 -6.33 17.34 28.21
C SER A 60 -5.94 16.32 27.14
N PHE A 61 -5.69 15.06 27.55
CA PHE A 61 -5.41 13.98 26.61
C PHE A 61 -6.63 13.08 26.49
N ARG A 62 -7.05 12.80 25.24
CA ARG A 62 -8.07 11.78 24.93
C ARG A 62 -7.40 10.59 24.24
N HIS A 63 -7.81 9.39 24.64
CA HIS A 63 -7.44 8.17 23.93
C HIS A 63 -8.27 8.05 22.64
N TYR A 64 -7.56 7.99 21.52
CA TYR A 64 -8.11 7.64 20.22
C TYR A 64 -7.84 6.17 19.97
N ILE A 65 -8.91 5.40 19.73
CA ILE A 65 -8.86 3.95 19.57
C ILE A 65 -9.15 3.62 18.11
N PHE A 66 -8.22 2.92 17.47
CA PHE A 66 -8.44 2.24 16.21
C PHE A 66 -8.68 0.75 16.50
N GLU A 67 -9.87 0.25 16.18
CA GLU A 67 -10.32 -1.07 16.65
C GLU A 67 -9.57 -2.24 15.99
N SER A 68 -9.36 -2.17 14.68
CA SER A 68 -8.56 -3.05 13.82
C SER A 68 -9.14 -3.04 12.40
N PRO A 69 -8.40 -3.52 11.38
CA PRO A 69 -8.98 -3.75 10.07
C PRO A 69 -10.18 -4.71 10.10
N LEU A 70 -10.08 -5.84 10.81
CA LEU A 70 -11.16 -6.83 10.89
C LEU A 70 -12.47 -6.21 11.42
N ILE A 71 -12.42 -5.63 12.63
CA ILE A 71 -13.62 -5.10 13.30
C ILE A 71 -14.24 -3.97 12.49
N ARG A 72 -13.44 -3.10 11.88
CA ARG A 72 -13.98 -2.02 11.05
C ARG A 72 -14.56 -2.52 9.73
N LEU A 73 -13.98 -3.54 9.07
CA LEU A 73 -14.60 -4.17 7.90
C LEU A 73 -15.97 -4.77 8.25
N MET A 74 -16.09 -5.41 9.42
CA MET A 74 -17.38 -5.95 9.87
C MET A 74 -18.40 -4.84 10.13
N LYS A 75 -18.02 -3.79 10.89
CA LYS A 75 -18.92 -2.69 11.26
C LYS A 75 -19.32 -1.80 10.09
N GLU A 76 -18.39 -1.50 9.19
CA GLU A 76 -18.59 -0.47 8.15
C GLU A 76 -19.01 -1.03 6.80
N TYR A 77 -18.62 -2.27 6.49
CA TYR A 77 -18.85 -2.89 5.19
C TYR A 77 -19.68 -4.18 5.30
N GLY A 78 -20.06 -4.59 6.51
CA GLY A 78 -20.90 -5.77 6.74
C GLY A 78 -20.18 -7.09 6.44
N TYR A 79 -18.85 -7.10 6.51
CA TYR A 79 -18.09 -8.34 6.40
C TYR A 79 -18.31 -9.23 7.63
N GLN A 80 -18.13 -10.54 7.45
CA GLN A 80 -18.21 -11.55 8.50
C GLN A 80 -16.94 -12.39 8.46
N ASP A 81 -16.49 -12.92 9.61
CA ASP A 81 -15.41 -13.91 9.60
C ASP A 81 -15.88 -15.27 9.06
N SER A 82 -14.93 -16.19 8.85
CA SER A 82 -15.20 -17.54 8.36
C SER A 82 -15.31 -18.57 9.48
N TYR A 83 -15.47 -18.17 10.75
CA TYR A 83 -15.51 -19.08 11.87
C TYR A 83 -16.95 -19.32 12.34
N ALA A 84 -17.29 -20.57 12.62
CA ALA A 84 -18.53 -20.94 13.27
C ALA A 84 -18.26 -22.06 14.27
N ASP A 85 -18.77 -21.91 15.51
CA ASP A 85 -18.67 -22.93 16.57
C ASP A 85 -17.24 -23.45 16.80
N GLY A 86 -16.24 -22.57 16.66
CA GLY A 86 -14.81 -22.90 16.84
C GLY A 86 -14.12 -23.52 15.62
N ILE A 87 -14.84 -23.71 14.52
CA ILE A 87 -14.33 -24.31 13.29
C ILE A 87 -14.13 -23.23 12.22
N ASN A 88 -13.03 -23.33 11.46
CA ASN A 88 -12.84 -22.51 10.26
C ASN A 88 -13.58 -23.15 9.08
N LEU A 89 -14.68 -22.55 8.65
CA LEU A 89 -15.50 -23.05 7.55
C LEU A 89 -14.78 -23.08 6.21
N ALA A 90 -13.68 -22.33 6.07
CA ALA A 90 -12.86 -22.29 4.87
C ALA A 90 -11.75 -23.36 4.84
N GLU A 91 -11.54 -24.12 5.91
CA GLU A 91 -10.52 -25.20 5.97
C GLU A 91 -11.09 -26.56 5.50
N PRO A 92 -10.24 -27.53 5.11
CA PRO A 92 -10.72 -28.86 4.73
C PRO A 92 -11.44 -29.51 5.92
N GLY A 93 -12.62 -30.09 5.68
CA GLY A 93 -13.42 -30.74 6.73
C GLY A 93 -14.31 -29.78 7.56
N GLY A 94 -14.03 -28.48 7.57
CA GLY A 94 -14.71 -27.53 8.45
C GLY A 94 -16.22 -27.37 8.24
N ALA A 95 -16.74 -27.75 7.06
CA ALA A 95 -18.18 -27.78 6.78
C ALA A 95 -18.80 -29.18 6.82
N VAL A 96 -17.97 -30.22 6.85
CA VAL A 96 -18.43 -31.62 6.89
C VAL A 96 -18.95 -31.96 8.30
N ASP A 97 -18.37 -31.34 9.33
CA ASP A 97 -18.77 -31.52 10.74
C ASP A 97 -20.06 -30.79 11.14
N PHE A 98 -20.66 -30.00 10.22
CA PHE A 98 -21.97 -29.36 10.38
C PHE A 98 -22.97 -29.84 9.33
N PRO A 99 -23.50 -31.07 9.44
CA PRO A 99 -24.43 -31.66 8.47
C PRO A 99 -25.77 -30.92 8.33
N ASP A 100 -26.06 -29.96 9.21
CA ASP A 100 -27.33 -29.22 9.28
C ASP A 100 -27.19 -27.74 8.92
N THR A 101 -26.31 -27.39 7.97
CA THR A 101 -26.11 -25.99 7.60
C THR A 101 -26.33 -25.70 6.11
N ASP A 102 -27.50 -25.15 5.81
CA ASP A 102 -27.73 -24.20 4.71
C ASP A 102 -26.80 -22.95 4.80
N LYS A 103 -25.84 -22.90 5.74
CA LYS A 103 -24.93 -21.78 5.98
C LYS A 103 -23.79 -21.80 4.96
N ARG A 104 -24.07 -21.26 3.78
CA ARG A 104 -23.01 -20.81 2.86
C ARG A 104 -22.23 -19.66 3.50
N LEU A 105 -20.93 -19.58 3.22
CA LEU A 105 -20.17 -18.37 3.52
C LEU A 105 -20.79 -17.19 2.74
N PRO A 106 -21.04 -16.04 3.36
CA PRO A 106 -21.50 -14.87 2.64
C PRO A 106 -20.42 -14.36 1.67
N ARG A 107 -20.81 -13.69 0.59
CA ARG A 107 -19.85 -13.06 -0.35
C ARG A 107 -18.89 -12.08 0.35
N ARG A 108 -19.35 -11.46 1.44
CA ARG A 108 -18.56 -10.56 2.29
C ARG A 108 -17.95 -11.33 3.46
N SER A 109 -17.12 -12.31 3.17
CA SER A 109 -16.36 -13.05 4.17
C SER A 109 -14.91 -12.57 4.27
N ILE A 110 -14.36 -12.60 5.48
CA ILE A 110 -12.94 -12.42 5.79
C ILE A 110 -12.40 -13.79 6.19
N ILE A 111 -11.47 -14.30 5.40
CA ILE A 111 -10.85 -15.60 5.58
C ILE A 111 -9.39 -15.37 5.96
N ILE A 112 -8.90 -16.10 6.97
CA ILE A 112 -7.49 -16.07 7.36
C ILE A 112 -6.80 -17.26 6.69
N HIS A 113 -5.75 -17.02 5.89
CA HIS A 113 -4.96 -18.11 5.30
C HIS A 113 -4.03 -18.71 6.36
N ARG A 114 -4.44 -19.81 6.99
CA ARG A 114 -3.74 -20.45 8.12
C ARG A 114 -2.69 -21.47 7.67
N TYR A 115 -1.86 -21.12 6.69
CA TYR A 115 -0.86 -22.04 6.09
C TYR A 115 0.21 -22.57 7.05
N TYR A 116 0.31 -22.01 8.26
CA TYR A 116 1.21 -22.47 9.32
C TYR A 116 0.80 -23.79 9.95
N GLU A 117 -0.49 -24.11 9.90
CA GLU A 117 -1.05 -25.29 10.52
C GLU A 117 -0.83 -26.47 9.56
N GLU A 118 -0.17 -27.53 10.01
CA GLU A 118 0.05 -28.73 9.20
C GLU A 118 -1.32 -29.32 8.84
N GLU A 119 -1.50 -29.68 7.56
CA GLU A 119 -2.57 -30.59 7.20
C GLU A 119 -2.16 -31.92 7.83
N HIS A 120 -2.72 -32.27 9.00
CA HIS A 120 -2.72 -33.65 9.46
C HIS A 120 -3.60 -34.45 8.49
N GLU A 121 -3.09 -34.73 7.29
CA GLU A 121 -3.68 -35.73 6.42
C GLU A 121 -3.56 -37.07 7.14
N GLN A 122 -4.71 -37.56 7.58
CA GLN A 122 -4.91 -38.96 7.92
C GLN A 122 -4.40 -39.83 6.77
N GLY A 123 -3.42 -40.71 7.04
CA GLY A 123 -3.13 -41.86 6.18
C GLY A 123 -1.71 -41.98 5.63
N ASN A 124 -0.71 -42.11 6.49
CA ASN A 124 0.15 -43.31 6.47
C ASN A 124 0.99 -43.37 7.74
N GLY A 125 1.00 -44.52 8.41
CA GLY A 125 1.67 -44.71 9.68
C GLY A 125 3.19 -44.58 9.58
N ALA A 126 3.70 -43.38 9.80
CA ALA A 126 5.08 -43.17 10.21
C ALA A 126 5.10 -43.15 11.74
N THR A 127 5.12 -44.34 12.35
CA THR A 127 5.70 -44.51 13.67
C THR A 127 7.20 -44.31 13.52
N ASP A 128 7.74 -43.17 13.94
CA ASP A 128 9.09 -43.17 14.51
C ASP A 128 9.28 -41.98 15.44
N SER A 129 9.57 -42.35 16.67
CA SER A 129 9.79 -41.53 17.85
C SER A 129 11.13 -40.79 17.75
N ASP A 130 11.17 -39.68 17.02
CA ASP A 130 12.29 -38.71 17.10
C ASP A 130 11.91 -37.24 16.85
N ALA A 131 10.61 -36.91 16.73
CA ALA A 131 10.16 -35.55 16.45
C ALA A 131 9.90 -34.72 17.73
N MET A 132 10.96 -34.45 18.50
CA MET A 132 10.91 -33.38 19.51
C MET A 132 10.94 -32.00 18.80
N GLY A 133 9.77 -31.51 18.40
CA GLY A 133 9.45 -30.08 18.46
C GLY A 133 9.99 -29.12 17.40
N ARG A 134 10.11 -29.51 16.12
CA ARG A 134 10.22 -28.53 15.02
C ARG A 134 9.27 -28.90 13.88
N SER A 135 8.06 -28.33 13.89
CA SER A 135 7.21 -28.28 12.69
C SER A 135 8.02 -27.67 11.55
N GLN A 136 8.14 -28.38 10.44
CA GLN A 136 8.88 -27.93 9.26
C GLN A 136 7.99 -26.90 8.55
N ARG A 137 8.33 -25.61 8.69
CA ARG A 137 7.54 -24.51 8.13
C ARG A 137 7.42 -24.67 6.61
N PRO A 138 6.25 -24.42 6.00
CA PRO A 138 6.08 -24.58 4.56
C PRO A 138 6.90 -23.55 3.78
N SER A 139 7.40 -23.96 2.61
CA SER A 139 8.01 -23.05 1.64
C SER A 139 6.99 -22.05 1.09
N ILE A 140 7.46 -20.98 0.43
CA ILE A 140 6.59 -19.99 -0.23
C ILE A 140 5.67 -20.68 -1.25
N GLU A 141 6.20 -21.62 -2.03
CA GLU A 141 5.46 -22.37 -3.04
C GLU A 141 4.39 -23.25 -2.40
N ALA A 142 4.73 -23.99 -1.34
CA ALA A 142 3.76 -24.83 -0.64
C ALA A 142 2.62 -23.98 -0.04
N ALA A 143 2.95 -22.83 0.57
CA ALA A 143 1.95 -21.90 1.09
C ALA A 143 1.09 -21.27 -0.02
N ALA A 144 1.66 -21.03 -1.21
CA ALA A 144 0.93 -20.53 -2.38
C ALA A 144 0.02 -21.60 -3.00
N VAL A 145 0.45 -22.86 -3.06
CA VAL A 145 -0.39 -24.00 -3.44
C VAL A 145 -1.60 -24.11 -2.50
N ARG A 146 -1.38 -23.99 -1.19
CA ARG A 146 -2.49 -23.97 -0.22
C ARG A 146 -3.41 -22.77 -0.43
N LEU A 147 -2.87 -21.59 -0.76
CA LEU A 147 -3.67 -20.41 -1.08
C LEU A 147 -4.53 -20.65 -2.34
N SER A 148 -3.99 -21.31 -3.37
CA SER A 148 -4.70 -21.69 -4.59
C SER A 148 -5.92 -22.56 -4.28
N LYS A 149 -5.70 -23.63 -3.49
CA LYS A 149 -6.76 -24.52 -3.00
C LYS A 149 -7.81 -23.78 -2.17
N LEU A 150 -7.38 -22.88 -1.27
CA LEU A 150 -8.27 -22.08 -0.44
C LEU A 150 -9.19 -21.19 -1.30
N ILE A 151 -8.66 -20.50 -2.31
CA ILE A 151 -9.47 -19.64 -3.19
C ILE A 151 -10.52 -20.47 -3.93
N ALA A 152 -10.14 -21.63 -4.47
CA ALA A 152 -11.08 -22.52 -5.15
C ALA A 152 -12.20 -22.99 -4.22
N ARG A 153 -11.85 -23.37 -2.99
CA ARG A 153 -12.82 -23.76 -1.96
C ARG A 153 -13.75 -22.62 -1.58
N VAL A 154 -13.22 -21.42 -1.31
CA VAL A 154 -14.04 -20.24 -0.97
C VAL A 154 -15.05 -19.93 -2.09
N ARG A 155 -14.65 -20.07 -3.36
CA ARG A 155 -15.60 -19.98 -4.50
C ARG A 155 -16.71 -21.01 -4.39
N ASP A 156 -16.36 -22.27 -4.13
CA ASP A 156 -17.34 -23.36 -4.03
C ASP A 156 -18.32 -23.14 -2.87
N PHE A 157 -17.83 -22.69 -1.71
CA PHE A 157 -18.67 -22.39 -0.55
C PHE A 157 -19.65 -21.24 -0.77
N ILE A 158 -19.19 -20.16 -1.41
CA ILE A 158 -20.00 -18.96 -1.61
C ILE A 158 -20.99 -19.16 -2.75
N CYS A 159 -20.52 -19.73 -3.87
CA CYS A 159 -21.31 -19.81 -5.09
C CYS A 159 -22.14 -21.09 -5.18
N GLY A 160 -21.75 -22.17 -4.49
CA GLY A 160 -22.30 -23.51 -4.71
C GLY A 160 -22.23 -23.90 -6.19
N ASP A 161 -23.32 -24.47 -6.69
CA ASP A 161 -23.47 -24.90 -8.09
C ASP A 161 -23.93 -23.78 -9.05
N ASN A 162 -24.10 -22.53 -8.57
CA ASN A 162 -24.58 -21.44 -9.41
C ASN A 162 -23.50 -21.02 -10.43
N THR A 163 -23.69 -21.40 -11.69
CA THR A 163 -22.72 -21.15 -12.78
C THR A 163 -22.39 -19.67 -12.96
N GLN A 164 -23.39 -18.78 -12.92
CA GLN A 164 -23.18 -17.34 -13.08
C GLN A 164 -22.40 -16.76 -11.90
N ALA A 165 -22.78 -17.13 -10.67
CA ALA A 165 -22.07 -16.67 -9.48
C ALA A 165 -20.61 -17.13 -9.45
N ARG A 166 -20.32 -18.35 -9.94
CA ARG A 166 -18.95 -18.87 -10.09
C ARG A 166 -18.15 -18.14 -11.16
N ALA A 167 -18.80 -17.72 -12.25
CA ALA A 167 -18.15 -16.94 -13.31
C ALA A 167 -17.81 -15.51 -12.85
N ASP A 168 -18.70 -14.88 -12.09
CA ASP A 168 -18.54 -13.53 -11.52
C ASP A 168 -17.78 -13.52 -10.18
N PHE A 169 -17.27 -14.69 -9.76
CA PHE A 169 -16.54 -14.81 -8.52
C PHE A 169 -15.16 -14.20 -8.63
N LYS A 170 -14.83 -13.35 -7.67
CA LYS A 170 -13.48 -12.86 -7.43
C LYS A 170 -13.19 -12.82 -5.95
N VAL A 171 -11.90 -12.67 -5.60
CA VAL A 171 -11.39 -12.46 -4.24
C VAL A 171 -10.44 -11.27 -4.18
N TYR A 172 -10.36 -10.67 -3.00
CA TYR A 172 -9.32 -9.73 -2.62
C TYR A 172 -8.26 -10.44 -1.78
N LEU A 173 -6.99 -10.24 -2.10
CA LEU A 173 -5.87 -10.69 -1.27
C LEU A 173 -5.32 -9.52 -0.46
N VAL A 174 -5.26 -9.67 0.85
CA VAL A 174 -4.68 -8.67 1.75
C VAL A 174 -3.54 -9.32 2.48
N ALA A 175 -2.32 -8.87 2.22
CA ALA A 175 -1.14 -9.56 2.70
C ALA A 175 -0.23 -8.66 3.54
N HIS A 176 0.44 -9.25 4.51
CA HIS A 176 1.40 -8.56 5.36
C HIS A 176 2.77 -9.23 5.27
N SER A 177 3.84 -8.43 5.19
CA SER A 177 5.21 -8.93 5.17
C SER A 177 5.41 -10.01 4.09
N MET A 178 6.03 -11.13 4.44
CA MET A 178 6.23 -12.29 3.57
C MET A 178 4.93 -12.85 2.96
N GLY A 179 3.75 -12.63 3.56
CA GLY A 179 2.48 -13.05 2.97
C GLY A 179 2.25 -12.49 1.56
N GLY A 180 2.80 -11.31 1.25
CA GLY A 180 2.76 -10.76 -0.10
C GLY A 180 3.63 -11.53 -1.10
N LEU A 181 4.68 -12.22 -0.65
CA LEU A 181 5.48 -13.12 -1.49
C LEU A 181 4.75 -14.42 -1.81
N ILE A 182 3.94 -14.93 -0.87
CA ILE A 182 3.02 -16.05 -1.12
C ILE A 182 1.99 -15.66 -2.18
N CYS A 183 1.37 -14.48 -2.03
CA CYS A 183 0.44 -13.96 -3.04
C CYS A 183 1.11 -13.80 -4.41
N ARG A 184 2.36 -13.33 -4.46
CA ARG A 184 3.11 -13.22 -5.72
C ARG A 184 3.46 -14.57 -6.31
N CYS A 185 3.86 -15.54 -5.51
CA CYS A 185 4.16 -16.90 -5.98
C CYS A 185 2.92 -17.51 -6.64
N LEU A 186 1.74 -17.41 -6.00
CA LEU A 186 0.47 -17.80 -6.61
C LEU A 186 0.23 -17.13 -7.97
N LEU A 187 0.49 -15.83 -8.08
CA LEU A 187 0.18 -15.05 -9.28
C LEU A 187 1.19 -15.25 -10.42
N GLN A 188 2.47 -15.49 -10.09
CA GLN A 188 3.58 -15.52 -11.06
C GLN A 188 4.06 -16.92 -11.41
N ASN A 189 3.90 -17.90 -10.51
CA ASN A 189 4.36 -19.28 -10.69
C ASN A 189 3.17 -20.23 -10.89
N GLU A 190 2.95 -20.68 -12.13
CA GLU A 190 1.85 -21.58 -12.48
C GLU A 190 1.89 -22.92 -11.72
N GLN A 191 3.08 -23.39 -11.34
CA GLN A 191 3.22 -24.63 -10.54
C GLN A 191 2.69 -24.45 -9.11
N ALA A 192 2.64 -23.21 -8.63
CA ALA A 192 2.11 -22.87 -7.32
C ALA A 192 0.60 -22.53 -7.34
N ASP A 193 -0.05 -22.62 -8.51
CA ASP A 193 -1.48 -22.34 -8.69
C ASP A 193 -2.22 -23.52 -9.35
N PRO A 194 -2.27 -24.71 -8.73
CA PRO A 194 -2.89 -25.89 -9.33
C PRO A 194 -4.37 -25.71 -9.67
N GLU A 195 -5.09 -24.85 -8.94
CA GLU A 195 -6.51 -24.56 -9.19
C GLU A 195 -6.75 -23.49 -10.26
N GLN A 196 -5.69 -22.95 -10.87
CA GLN A 196 -5.75 -21.80 -11.78
C GLN A 196 -6.53 -20.63 -11.17
N SER A 197 -6.35 -20.43 -9.87
CA SER A 197 -7.08 -19.48 -9.03
C SER A 197 -6.61 -18.04 -9.23
N ARG A 198 -5.44 -17.80 -9.85
CA ARG A 198 -4.94 -16.44 -10.16
C ARG A 198 -5.97 -15.57 -10.89
N ARG A 199 -6.78 -16.18 -11.76
CA ARG A 199 -7.84 -15.50 -12.53
C ARG A 199 -9.02 -15.05 -11.68
N LEU A 200 -9.15 -15.59 -10.46
CA LEU A 200 -10.17 -15.26 -9.48
C LEU A 200 -9.70 -14.12 -8.57
N VAL A 201 -8.41 -13.75 -8.58
CA VAL A 201 -7.92 -12.60 -7.81
C VAL A 201 -8.27 -11.32 -8.54
N ASP A 202 -8.97 -10.41 -7.85
CA ASP A 202 -9.31 -9.10 -8.39
C ASP A 202 -8.31 -8.02 -7.99
N LYS A 203 -8.00 -7.91 -6.70
CA LYS A 203 -7.05 -6.91 -6.17
C LYS A 203 -6.15 -7.53 -5.10
N VAL A 204 -4.91 -7.05 -5.03
CA VAL A 204 -3.95 -7.43 -3.99
C VAL A 204 -3.50 -6.19 -3.24
N PHE A 205 -3.61 -6.19 -1.92
CA PHE A 205 -3.11 -5.14 -1.05
C PHE A 205 -1.98 -5.70 -0.18
N THR A 206 -0.83 -5.03 -0.12
CA THR A 206 0.32 -5.47 0.69
C THR A 206 0.75 -4.44 1.72
N TYR A 207 0.99 -4.90 2.95
CA TYR A 207 1.59 -4.14 4.05
C TYR A 207 3.06 -4.55 4.21
N GLY A 208 4.01 -3.67 3.85
CA GLY A 208 5.43 -3.88 4.17
C GLY A 208 6.07 -5.12 3.54
N THR A 209 5.55 -5.65 2.44
CA THR A 209 6.12 -6.86 1.82
C THR A 209 7.50 -6.57 1.23
N PRO A 210 8.53 -7.41 1.51
CA PRO A 210 9.86 -7.28 0.91
C PRO A 210 9.88 -7.78 -0.54
N HIS A 211 9.20 -7.05 -1.43
CA HIS A 211 9.05 -7.37 -2.86
C HIS A 211 10.37 -7.49 -3.63
N ASN A 212 11.44 -6.88 -3.12
CA ASN A 212 12.79 -7.00 -3.68
C ASN A 212 13.80 -7.64 -2.70
N GLY A 213 13.30 -8.44 -1.75
CA GLY A 213 14.12 -9.09 -0.73
C GLY A 213 14.46 -8.19 0.46
N ILE A 214 15.29 -8.70 1.35
CA ILE A 214 15.81 -7.99 2.52
C ILE A 214 17.33 -7.97 2.40
N GLU A 215 17.94 -6.81 2.61
CA GLU A 215 19.40 -6.67 2.63
C GLU A 215 19.87 -6.67 4.08
N VAL A 216 20.73 -7.62 4.43
CA VAL A 216 21.42 -7.65 5.72
C VAL A 216 22.89 -7.37 5.45
N MET A 217 23.39 -6.29 6.06
CA MET A 217 24.71 -5.67 5.89
C MET A 217 25.91 -6.63 6.07
N GLY A 218 26.17 -7.51 5.11
CA GLY A 218 27.50 -8.05 4.79
C GLY A 218 28.25 -8.93 5.79
N LEU A 219 27.85 -9.10 7.07
CA LEU A 219 28.22 -10.18 8.02
C LEU A 219 27.77 -9.87 9.46
N ASN A 220 27.71 -10.93 10.28
CA ASN A 220 27.03 -11.07 11.58
C ASN A 220 25.52 -10.87 11.53
N VAL A 221 24.88 -11.85 10.88
CA VAL A 221 23.45 -12.14 10.97
C VAL A 221 23.10 -12.34 12.45
N PRO A 222 22.26 -11.47 13.06
CA PRO A 222 21.72 -11.74 14.38
C PRO A 222 21.11 -13.14 14.41
N ARG A 223 21.28 -13.89 15.51
CA ARG A 223 20.76 -15.27 15.68
C ARG A 223 19.26 -15.44 15.35
N PHE A 224 18.50 -14.33 15.39
CA PHE A 224 17.11 -14.33 14.97
C PHE A 224 16.92 -14.45 13.46
N PHE A 225 17.80 -13.89 12.61
CA PHE A 225 17.74 -14.00 11.13
C PHE A 225 18.23 -15.37 10.62
N SER A 226 19.09 -16.08 11.37
CA SER A 226 19.48 -17.46 11.05
C SER A 226 18.38 -18.50 11.29
N LEU A 227 17.28 -18.11 11.96
CA LEU A 227 16.07 -18.93 12.14
C LEU A 227 15.03 -18.74 11.03
N TRP A 228 15.34 -17.87 10.07
CA TRP A 228 14.59 -17.67 8.84
C TRP A 228 15.35 -18.46 7.80
N ASP A 229 14.65 -19.14 6.92
CA ASP A 229 15.22 -19.44 5.62
C ASP A 229 15.49 -18.09 4.94
N ALA A 230 16.62 -17.44 5.27
CA ALA A 230 17.05 -16.16 4.73
C ALA A 230 17.13 -16.22 3.19
N HIS A 231 17.24 -17.44 2.67
CA HIS A 231 16.98 -17.86 1.31
C HIS A 231 15.68 -17.27 0.73
N ASN A 232 14.53 -17.32 1.44
CA ASN A 232 13.25 -16.82 0.93
C ASN A 232 13.25 -15.32 0.53
N PHE A 233 14.17 -14.53 1.08
CA PHE A 233 14.34 -13.10 0.78
C PHE A 233 15.59 -12.79 -0.04
N ASN A 234 16.37 -13.81 -0.41
CA ASN A 234 17.47 -13.68 -1.33
C ASN A 234 16.95 -13.54 -2.76
N ARG A 235 17.44 -12.55 -3.50
CA ARG A 235 16.92 -12.23 -4.84
C ARG A 235 17.06 -13.37 -5.85
N ALA A 236 18.08 -14.24 -5.71
CA ALA A 236 18.23 -15.41 -6.58
C ALA A 236 17.10 -16.42 -6.32
N GLU A 237 16.92 -16.82 -5.07
CA GLU A 237 15.84 -17.72 -4.64
C GLU A 237 14.46 -17.15 -4.99
N MET A 238 14.25 -15.85 -4.73
CA MET A 238 13.03 -15.13 -5.12
C MET A 238 12.74 -15.24 -6.62
N ALA A 239 13.77 -15.11 -7.46
CA ALA A 239 13.59 -15.26 -8.90
C ALA A 239 13.16 -16.68 -9.29
N GLU A 240 13.64 -17.70 -8.57
CA GLU A 240 13.29 -19.11 -8.80
C GLU A 240 11.83 -19.40 -8.45
N TYR A 241 11.41 -19.13 -7.20
CA TYR A 241 10.05 -19.47 -6.77
C TYR A 241 8.97 -18.54 -7.35
N LEU A 242 9.34 -17.32 -7.77
CA LEU A 242 8.43 -16.41 -8.50
C LEU A 242 8.46 -16.62 -10.01
N LYS A 243 9.31 -17.51 -10.54
CA LYS A 243 9.48 -17.76 -11.98
C LYS A 243 9.70 -16.47 -12.78
N LEU A 244 10.53 -15.57 -12.27
CA LEU A 244 10.83 -14.29 -12.93
C LEU A 244 12.31 -14.14 -13.22
N LYS A 245 12.64 -13.40 -14.27
CA LYS A 245 14.01 -12.98 -14.55
C LYS A 245 14.26 -11.63 -13.89
N PRO A 246 15.31 -11.48 -13.05
CA PRO A 246 15.65 -10.19 -12.46
C PRO A 246 15.86 -9.11 -13.53
N ARG A 247 15.41 -7.89 -13.25
CA ARG A 247 15.64 -6.70 -14.10
C ARG A 247 16.58 -5.77 -13.35
N ASN A 248 17.76 -5.51 -13.91
CA ASN A 248 18.81 -4.72 -13.26
C ASN A 248 19.12 -5.20 -11.83
N GLY A 249 19.19 -6.53 -11.63
CA GLY A 249 19.41 -7.15 -10.32
C GLY A 249 18.22 -7.12 -9.36
N ARG A 250 17.05 -6.64 -9.80
CA ARG A 250 15.84 -6.52 -8.97
C ARG A 250 14.78 -7.56 -9.34
N VAL A 251 14.01 -7.98 -8.34
CA VAL A 251 12.97 -9.01 -8.45
C VAL A 251 11.58 -8.50 -8.09
N ASN A 252 11.37 -7.19 -8.09
CA ASN A 252 10.12 -6.55 -7.68
C ASN A 252 9.18 -6.23 -8.84
N SER A 253 9.22 -7.01 -9.92
CA SER A 253 8.28 -6.91 -11.03
C SER A 253 7.26 -8.05 -10.95
N LEU A 254 6.02 -7.78 -11.38
CA LEU A 254 4.99 -8.81 -11.59
C LEU A 254 5.11 -9.51 -12.94
N ASN A 255 6.17 -9.27 -13.71
CA ASN A 255 6.48 -9.89 -15.02
C ASN A 255 5.30 -10.04 -16.01
N GLY A 256 4.27 -9.18 -15.90
CA GLY A 256 3.04 -9.25 -16.70
C GLY A 256 2.03 -10.33 -16.26
N ALA A 257 2.30 -11.07 -15.19
CA ALA A 257 1.45 -12.15 -14.70
C ALA A 257 0.18 -11.65 -13.97
N PHE A 258 0.20 -10.41 -13.49
CA PHE A 258 -0.95 -9.75 -12.86
C PHE A 258 -0.94 -8.23 -13.17
N PRO A 259 -2.10 -7.56 -13.32
CA PRO A 259 -2.16 -6.12 -13.59
C PRO A 259 -1.57 -5.31 -12.43
N ALA A 260 -0.50 -4.56 -12.70
CA ALA A 260 0.23 -3.82 -11.67
C ALA A 260 -0.64 -2.77 -10.97
N GLU A 261 -1.58 -2.15 -11.68
CA GLU A 261 -2.54 -1.20 -11.14
C GLU A 261 -3.50 -1.80 -10.10
N ARG A 262 -3.73 -3.13 -10.14
CA ARG A 262 -4.53 -3.88 -9.16
C ARG A 262 -3.69 -4.50 -8.04
N PHE A 263 -2.42 -4.12 -7.92
CA PHE A 263 -1.53 -4.53 -6.84
C PHE A 263 -1.07 -3.30 -6.05
N PHE A 264 -1.51 -3.13 -4.81
CA PHE A 264 -1.20 -1.98 -3.96
C PHE A 264 -0.08 -2.28 -2.96
N CYS A 265 0.88 -1.35 -2.84
CA CYS A 265 1.98 -1.44 -1.87
C CYS A 265 1.89 -0.31 -0.83
N LEU A 266 1.61 -0.67 0.42
CA LEU A 266 1.75 0.23 1.56
C LEU A 266 3.14 0.07 2.16
N VAL A 267 3.92 1.14 2.11
CA VAL A 267 5.33 1.18 2.53
C VAL A 267 5.46 1.91 3.85
N GLY A 268 5.96 1.23 4.88
CA GLY A 268 6.27 1.85 6.17
C GLY A 268 7.59 2.62 6.14
N THR A 269 7.69 3.67 6.96
CA THR A 269 8.86 4.57 7.00
C THR A 269 9.30 4.92 8.42
N ASN A 270 8.82 4.19 9.44
CA ASN A 270 9.16 4.43 10.83
C ASN A 270 9.92 3.23 11.42
N PRO A 271 11.26 3.24 11.38
CA PRO A 271 12.05 2.16 11.95
C PRO A 271 12.16 2.23 13.47
N HIS A 272 11.88 3.39 14.09
CA HIS A 272 12.08 3.60 15.52
C HIS A 272 11.05 2.87 16.39
N ASP A 273 9.84 2.70 15.89
CA ASP A 273 8.77 1.97 16.58
C ASP A 273 8.85 0.45 16.35
N TYR A 274 9.94 -0.03 15.77
CA TYR A 274 10.20 -1.45 15.56
C TYR A 274 11.42 -1.91 16.35
N ASN A 275 11.17 -2.61 17.47
CA ASN A 275 12.20 -2.91 18.46
C ASN A 275 13.26 -3.93 17.99
N LEU A 276 13.07 -4.64 16.88
CA LEU A 276 13.93 -5.79 16.54
C LEU A 276 15.26 -5.45 15.86
N THR A 277 15.45 -4.22 15.37
CA THR A 277 16.51 -3.91 14.37
C THR A 277 17.10 -2.51 14.48
N ARG A 278 16.97 -1.86 15.64
CA ARG A 278 17.38 -0.46 15.90
C ARG A 278 18.85 -0.13 15.55
N LEU A 279 19.67 -1.13 15.25
CA LEU A 279 21.12 -1.04 15.04
C LEU A 279 21.61 -1.43 13.62
N VAL A 280 20.79 -1.99 12.72
CA VAL A 280 21.32 -2.68 11.52
C VAL A 280 20.64 -2.32 10.19
N ILE A 281 19.41 -1.81 10.19
CA ILE A 281 18.67 -1.56 8.95
C ILE A 281 18.74 -0.07 8.58
N ASP A 282 18.90 0.19 7.28
CA ASP A 282 18.95 1.53 6.70
C ASP A 282 17.84 2.43 7.26
N LYS A 283 18.17 3.70 7.52
CA LYS A 283 17.24 4.69 8.10
C LYS A 283 15.99 4.87 7.22
N ALA A 284 16.10 4.53 5.94
CA ALA A 284 15.02 4.48 4.96
C ALA A 284 14.22 3.16 5.00
N SER A 285 13.59 2.82 6.13
CA SER A 285 12.85 1.55 6.29
C SER A 285 11.64 1.63 7.23
N ASP A 286 10.87 0.55 7.31
CA ASP A 286 9.83 0.33 8.34
C ASP A 286 10.37 -0.36 9.61
N GLY A 287 11.70 -0.48 9.71
CA GLY A 287 12.38 -1.27 10.72
C GLY A 287 12.65 -2.71 10.32
N LEU A 288 12.20 -3.19 9.16
CA LEU A 288 12.59 -4.52 8.66
C LEU A 288 12.89 -4.50 7.17
N VAL A 289 12.00 -3.88 6.41
CA VAL A 289 12.08 -3.81 4.96
C VAL A 289 12.45 -2.39 4.58
N THR A 290 13.52 -2.24 3.80
CA THR A 290 13.89 -0.94 3.24
C THR A 290 12.81 -0.47 2.28
N MET A 291 12.54 0.83 2.23
CA MET A 291 11.52 1.40 1.36
C MET A 291 11.75 1.01 -0.11
N ASP A 292 13.02 0.93 -0.51
CA ASP A 292 13.43 0.53 -1.86
C ASP A 292 13.10 -0.91 -2.21
N ASN A 293 12.88 -1.78 -1.22
CA ASN A 293 12.49 -3.17 -1.42
C ASN A 293 11.00 -3.44 -1.17
N ALA A 294 10.24 -2.46 -0.67
CA ALA A 294 8.87 -2.62 -0.19
C ALA A 294 7.77 -2.40 -1.26
N TYR A 295 8.10 -2.37 -2.56
CA TYR A 295 7.14 -2.07 -3.61
C TYR A 295 7.32 -2.88 -4.89
N ILE A 296 6.22 -3.05 -5.63
CA ILE A 296 6.19 -3.59 -6.99
C ILE A 296 6.39 -2.47 -8.04
N GLU A 297 7.18 -2.74 -9.07
CA GLU A 297 7.35 -1.86 -10.23
C GLU A 297 5.99 -1.56 -10.88
N ASP A 298 5.74 -0.30 -11.25
CA ASP A 298 4.49 0.21 -11.85
C ASP A 298 3.22 0.14 -10.98
N ALA A 299 3.26 -0.57 -9.86
CA ALA A 299 2.16 -0.63 -8.89
C ALA A 299 1.92 0.72 -8.18
N PRO A 300 0.66 1.06 -7.84
CA PRO A 300 0.36 2.14 -6.91
C PRO A 300 0.99 1.84 -5.55
N ARG A 301 1.58 2.88 -4.95
CA ARG A 301 2.18 2.80 -3.62
C ARG A 301 1.97 4.07 -2.83
N VAL A 302 1.88 3.92 -1.52
CA VAL A 302 1.86 5.02 -0.55
C VAL A 302 2.93 4.78 0.50
N HIS A 303 3.39 5.88 1.10
CA HIS A 303 4.36 5.83 2.20
C HIS A 303 3.69 6.33 3.47
N THR A 304 3.87 5.61 4.56
CA THR A 304 3.19 5.88 5.83
C THR A 304 4.19 5.84 6.98
N TYR A 305 4.11 6.79 7.89
CA TYR A 305 4.97 6.82 9.08
C TYR A 305 4.51 5.79 10.11
N THR A 306 4.77 4.53 9.80
CA THR A 306 4.36 3.32 10.52
C THR A 306 5.49 2.31 10.47
N SER A 307 5.62 1.51 11.54
CA SER A 307 6.58 0.42 11.60
C SER A 307 6.08 -0.83 10.87
N HIS A 308 6.96 -1.81 10.70
CA HIS A 308 6.64 -3.08 10.07
C HIS A 308 5.48 -3.81 10.76
N SER A 309 5.45 -3.78 12.09
CA SER A 309 4.46 -4.44 12.95
C SER A 309 4.44 -3.82 14.35
N GLY A 310 3.55 -4.29 15.21
CA GLY A 310 3.38 -3.79 16.58
C GLY A 310 2.25 -2.76 16.69
N PRO A 311 2.09 -2.11 17.86
CA PRO A 311 1.00 -1.17 18.12
C PRO A 311 0.96 0.04 17.17
N TYR A 312 2.11 0.41 16.60
CA TYR A 312 2.22 1.49 15.60
C TYR A 312 2.52 0.96 14.19
N GLY A 313 2.33 -0.35 14.00
CA GLY A 313 2.57 -1.03 12.74
C GLY A 313 1.50 -0.74 11.70
N MET A 314 1.85 -0.98 10.43
CA MET A 314 0.98 -0.72 9.28
C MET A 314 -0.42 -1.35 9.39
N VAL A 315 -0.51 -2.63 9.77
CA VAL A 315 -1.79 -3.36 9.89
C VAL A 315 -2.67 -2.76 10.99
N ASN A 316 -2.08 -2.43 12.13
CA ASN A 316 -2.79 -1.99 13.33
C ASN A 316 -3.04 -0.48 13.34
N SER A 317 -3.11 0.15 12.17
CA SER A 317 -3.18 1.61 12.05
C SER A 317 -4.37 2.07 11.20
N LYS A 318 -4.99 3.19 11.62
CA LYS A 318 -6.05 3.83 10.83
C LYS A 318 -5.58 4.20 9.42
N ILE A 319 -4.34 4.65 9.26
CA ILE A 319 -3.74 4.96 7.94
C ILE A 319 -3.66 3.73 7.03
N GLY A 320 -3.29 2.57 7.58
CA GLY A 320 -3.24 1.30 6.87
C GLY A 320 -4.63 0.83 6.45
N TYR A 321 -5.61 0.96 7.33
CA TYR A 321 -7.00 0.64 7.06
C TYR A 321 -7.64 1.58 6.03
N ASP A 322 -7.39 2.89 6.15
CA ASP A 322 -7.97 3.89 5.27
C ASP A 322 -7.49 3.73 3.83
N ASN A 323 -6.23 3.33 3.62
CA ASN A 323 -5.72 2.97 2.31
C ASN A 323 -6.28 1.63 1.81
N LEU A 324 -6.41 0.62 2.69
CA LEU A 324 -6.97 -0.68 2.33
C LEU A 324 -8.37 -0.54 1.73
N VAL A 325 -9.30 0.07 2.46
CA VAL A 325 -10.69 0.16 2.03
C VAL A 325 -10.90 1.08 0.84
N ARG A 326 -10.10 2.15 0.71
CA ARG A 326 -10.13 3.02 -0.48
C ARG A 326 -9.60 2.29 -1.72
N PHE A 327 -8.58 1.45 -1.57
CA PHE A 327 -8.10 0.63 -2.68
C PHE A 327 -9.09 -0.49 -3.05
N LEU A 328 -9.69 -1.18 -2.08
CA LEU A 328 -10.63 -2.26 -2.38
C LEU A 328 -11.98 -1.72 -2.91
N PHE A 329 -12.52 -0.67 -2.30
CA PHE A 329 -13.92 -0.26 -2.48
C PHE A 329 -14.11 1.19 -2.96
N GLY A 330 -13.03 1.97 -3.03
CA GLY A 330 -13.11 3.35 -3.52
C GLY A 330 -13.50 3.44 -4.99
N ASP A 331 -13.80 4.64 -5.44
CA ASP A 331 -14.35 4.90 -6.77
C ASP A 331 -13.35 5.61 -7.70
N TYR A 332 -12.28 6.20 -7.15
CA TYR A 332 -11.31 6.97 -7.94
C TYR A 332 -9.87 6.73 -7.50
N ARG A 333 -8.94 6.88 -8.43
CA ARG A 333 -7.50 6.97 -8.19
C ARG A 333 -7.02 8.38 -8.51
N LEU A 334 -6.31 9.01 -7.58
CA LEU A 334 -5.62 10.29 -7.79
C LEU A 334 -4.11 10.06 -7.81
N ARG A 335 -3.47 10.35 -8.95
CA ARG A 335 -2.02 10.37 -9.11
C ARG A 335 -1.52 11.82 -9.21
N ILE A 336 -0.50 12.13 -8.42
CA ILE A 336 0.09 13.47 -8.34
C ILE A 336 1.54 13.38 -8.82
N THR A 337 1.88 14.14 -9.85
CA THR A 337 3.24 14.22 -10.41
C THR A 337 3.65 15.68 -10.51
N MET A 338 4.85 16.01 -10.06
CA MET A 338 5.41 17.36 -10.24
C MET A 338 6.39 17.35 -11.40
N GLN A 339 6.21 18.26 -12.36
CA GLN A 339 7.13 18.54 -13.45
C GLN A 339 7.78 19.91 -13.20
N PRO A 340 8.99 19.96 -12.63
CA PRO A 340 9.73 21.20 -12.50
C PRO A 340 10.09 21.74 -13.90
N ALA A 341 9.80 23.02 -14.13
CA ALA A 341 10.25 23.75 -15.30
C ALA A 341 11.53 24.55 -14.98
N VAL A 342 11.58 25.14 -13.78
CA VAL A 342 12.75 25.87 -13.27
C VAL A 342 12.97 25.48 -11.80
N LEU A 343 14.17 24.98 -11.49
CA LEU A 343 14.64 24.74 -10.13
C LEU A 343 15.78 25.73 -9.85
N PRO A 344 15.50 26.86 -9.19
CA PRO A 344 16.49 27.91 -9.04
C PRO A 344 17.65 27.41 -8.19
N LEU A 345 18.87 27.70 -8.66
CA LEU A 345 20.07 27.59 -7.87
C LEU A 345 20.24 28.87 -7.04
N SER A 346 20.97 28.79 -5.93
CA SER A 346 21.34 30.00 -5.20
C SER A 346 22.20 30.92 -6.10
N PRO A 347 22.17 32.25 -5.93
CA PRO A 347 22.90 33.15 -6.82
C PRO A 347 24.41 32.84 -7.02
N PRO A 348 25.16 32.35 -6.02
CA PRO A 348 26.53 31.88 -6.24
C PRO A 348 26.62 30.60 -7.09
N LEU A 349 25.71 29.63 -6.87
CA LEU A 349 25.68 28.39 -7.64
C LEU A 349 25.23 28.64 -9.09
N GLN A 350 24.27 29.54 -9.29
CA GLN A 350 23.81 29.91 -10.63
C GLN A 350 24.94 30.54 -11.45
N ARG A 351 25.67 31.51 -10.89
CA ARG A 351 26.82 32.12 -11.56
C ARG A 351 27.87 31.08 -11.96
N ALA A 352 28.24 30.19 -11.03
CA ALA A 352 29.21 29.15 -11.34
C ALA A 352 28.71 28.17 -12.43
N TYR A 353 27.41 27.84 -12.44
CA TYR A 353 26.81 27.04 -13.51
C TYR A 353 26.90 27.73 -14.86
N ASP A 354 26.54 29.02 -14.90
CA ASP A 354 26.56 29.86 -16.10
C ASP A 354 27.99 30.02 -16.63
N ASP A 355 28.99 30.05 -15.74
CA ASP A 355 30.43 30.04 -16.05
C ASP A 355 30.97 28.65 -16.47
N GLY A 356 30.09 27.65 -16.63
CA GLY A 356 30.43 26.31 -17.13
C GLY A 356 30.85 25.29 -16.07
N ALA A 357 30.69 25.58 -14.78
CA ALA A 357 31.00 24.61 -13.73
C ALA A 357 30.05 23.40 -13.76
N THR A 358 30.61 22.22 -13.50
CA THR A 358 29.81 21.01 -13.32
C THR A 358 29.15 21.03 -11.94
N ILE A 359 27.82 20.99 -11.92
CA ILE A 359 27.03 20.90 -10.69
C ILE A 359 26.68 19.46 -10.38
N ARG A 360 26.94 19.05 -9.14
CA ARG A 360 26.40 17.81 -8.56
C ARG A 360 25.57 18.15 -7.34
N GLY A 361 24.28 17.85 -7.42
CA GLY A 361 23.34 17.96 -6.31
C GLY A 361 22.03 17.32 -6.67
N SER A 362 21.11 17.32 -5.74
CA SER A 362 19.82 16.65 -5.85
C SER A 362 18.73 17.49 -5.21
N TYR A 363 17.49 17.07 -5.45
CA TYR A 363 16.30 17.69 -4.92
C TYR A 363 15.49 16.65 -4.16
N LEU A 364 14.94 17.07 -3.03
CA LEU A 364 14.05 16.32 -2.18
C LEU A 364 12.67 16.95 -2.29
N PHE A 365 11.69 16.15 -2.72
CA PHE A 365 10.30 16.56 -2.82
C PHE A 365 9.50 15.87 -1.72
N GLU A 366 9.02 16.66 -0.77
CA GLU A 366 8.09 16.20 0.26
C GLU A 366 6.65 16.40 -0.19
N CYS A 367 5.80 15.46 0.20
CA CYS A 367 4.40 15.45 -0.11
C CYS A 367 3.62 14.71 0.97
N THR A 368 2.74 15.40 1.66
CA THR A 368 1.74 14.78 2.55
C THR A 368 0.35 15.09 2.02
N LEU A 369 -0.46 14.04 1.83
CA LEU A 369 -1.84 14.18 1.36
C LEU A 369 -2.80 13.69 2.43
N THR A 370 -3.62 14.61 2.94
CA THR A 370 -4.53 14.38 4.07
C THR A 370 -5.96 14.71 3.68
N PRO A 371 -6.86 13.73 3.59
CA PRO A 371 -8.27 14.01 3.39
C PRO A 371 -8.85 14.70 4.62
N ARG A 372 -9.86 15.55 4.40
CA ARG A 372 -10.68 16.08 5.47
C ARG A 372 -11.31 14.90 6.21
N GLY A 373 -11.22 14.99 7.54
CA GLY A 373 -11.55 13.92 8.47
C GLY A 373 -11.92 14.53 9.82
N ASP A 374 -12.85 13.93 10.57
CA ASP A 374 -12.99 14.17 12.03
C ASP A 374 -11.65 13.87 12.74
N ASP A 375 -10.96 12.85 12.23
CA ASP A 375 -9.56 12.60 12.50
C ASP A 375 -8.76 12.60 11.19
N PRO A 376 -8.11 13.74 10.83
CA PRO A 376 -7.34 13.86 9.61
C PRO A 376 -6.05 13.05 9.74
N VAL A 377 -6.07 11.84 9.17
CA VAL A 377 -4.90 10.97 9.03
C VAL A 377 -4.45 11.02 7.58
N PRO A 378 -3.16 11.28 7.29
CA PRO A 378 -2.68 11.34 5.92
C PRO A 378 -2.88 9.99 5.22
N LEU A 379 -3.23 9.99 3.93
CA LEU A 379 -3.25 8.77 3.12
C LEU A 379 -1.83 8.37 2.67
N SER A 380 -0.97 9.37 2.46
CA SER A 380 0.45 9.19 2.16
C SER A 380 1.23 10.36 2.74
N SER A 381 2.42 10.09 3.27
CA SER A 381 3.36 11.08 3.77
C SER A 381 4.78 10.71 3.35
N ARG A 382 5.36 11.55 2.50
CA ARG A 382 6.73 11.45 2.01
C ARG A 382 7.50 12.64 2.52
N ARG A 383 8.42 12.44 3.46
CA ARG A 383 9.11 13.52 4.16
C ARG A 383 10.58 13.23 4.37
N ILE A 384 11.40 14.27 4.55
CA ILE A 384 12.84 14.16 4.74
C ILE A 384 13.15 13.55 6.12
N ASP A 385 12.41 13.97 7.15
CA ASP A 385 12.51 13.43 8.52
C ASP A 385 12.15 11.94 8.61
N HIS A 386 11.32 11.46 7.68
CA HIS A 386 10.96 10.05 7.52
C HIS A 386 11.81 9.31 6.48
N HIS A 387 12.86 9.96 5.93
CA HIS A 387 13.70 9.43 4.85
C HIS A 387 12.96 8.98 3.58
N SER A 388 11.73 9.46 3.37
CA SER A 388 10.81 8.98 2.33
C SER A 388 10.49 10.01 1.25
N ALA A 389 11.02 11.24 1.38
CA ALA A 389 10.96 12.28 0.36
C ALA A 389 11.42 11.76 -1.01
N VAL A 390 10.80 12.24 -2.08
CA VAL A 390 11.19 11.82 -3.44
C VAL A 390 12.54 12.43 -3.75
N PHE A 391 13.56 11.60 -3.91
CA PHE A 391 14.89 12.03 -4.32
C PHE A 391 15.00 12.05 -5.84
N ARG A 392 15.54 13.14 -6.39
CA ARG A 392 15.93 13.23 -7.82
C ARG A 392 17.21 14.02 -7.95
N SER A 393 18.16 13.52 -8.72
CA SER A 393 19.37 14.28 -9.02
C SER A 393 19.07 15.46 -9.96
N PHE A 394 19.95 16.46 -9.93
CA PHE A 394 19.90 17.60 -10.85
C PHE A 394 19.87 17.14 -12.31
N ASP A 395 20.75 16.21 -12.68
CA ASP A 395 20.82 15.71 -14.05
C ASP A 395 19.60 14.86 -14.44
N GLU A 396 19.04 14.06 -13.52
CA GLU A 396 17.80 13.31 -13.81
C GLU A 396 16.62 14.21 -14.19
N LEU A 397 16.60 15.46 -13.70
CA LEU A 397 15.51 16.41 -13.94
C LEU A 397 15.79 17.38 -15.08
N LEU A 398 17.01 17.92 -15.14
CA LEU A 398 17.34 19.04 -16.02
C LEU A 398 18.29 18.65 -17.16
N ASN A 399 19.10 17.60 -17.00
CA ASN A 399 20.04 17.11 -18.02
C ASN A 399 19.93 15.59 -18.22
N PRO A 400 18.76 15.05 -18.59
CA PRO A 400 18.49 13.60 -18.56
C PRO A 400 19.52 12.78 -19.36
N HIS A 401 20.02 13.31 -20.47
CA HIS A 401 21.06 12.65 -21.26
C HIS A 401 22.37 12.42 -20.49
N LYS A 402 22.77 13.34 -19.59
CA LYS A 402 23.95 13.15 -18.72
C LYS A 402 23.72 12.05 -17.69
N ALA A 403 22.47 11.81 -17.30
CA ALA A 403 22.06 10.72 -16.42
C ALA A 403 21.75 9.40 -17.16
N GLY A 404 22.00 9.32 -18.48
CA GLY A 404 21.67 8.14 -19.29
C GLY A 404 20.17 7.93 -19.51
N LEU A 405 19.36 8.98 -19.34
CA LEU A 405 17.91 8.94 -19.49
C LEU A 405 17.47 9.59 -20.81
N LYS A 406 16.44 9.00 -21.45
CA LYS A 406 15.83 9.56 -22.67
C LYS A 406 14.94 10.78 -22.39
N ARG A 407 14.44 10.90 -21.16
CA ARG A 407 13.54 11.97 -20.71
C ARG A 407 13.77 12.26 -19.24
N PRO A 408 13.40 13.47 -18.75
CA PRO A 408 13.47 13.77 -17.33
C PRO A 408 12.69 12.77 -16.48
N ARG A 409 13.25 12.41 -15.32
CA ARG A 409 12.61 11.51 -14.36
C ARG A 409 11.81 12.31 -13.33
N TYR A 410 10.62 12.76 -13.69
CA TYR A 410 9.81 13.57 -12.79
C TYR A 410 9.41 12.83 -11.49
N PRO A 411 9.29 13.54 -10.36
CA PRO A 411 8.82 12.98 -9.09
C PRO A 411 7.31 12.66 -9.15
N VAL A 412 6.98 11.39 -8.91
CA VAL A 412 5.62 10.95 -8.57
C VAL A 412 5.46 11.09 -7.07
N LEU A 413 4.62 12.03 -6.65
CA LEU A 413 4.48 12.44 -5.25
C LEU A 413 3.51 11.53 -4.50
N ALA A 414 2.39 11.19 -5.13
CA ALA A 414 1.37 10.33 -4.55
C ALA A 414 0.59 9.56 -5.63
N SER A 415 0.08 8.38 -5.27
CA SER A 415 -0.91 7.62 -6.03
C SER A 415 -1.89 7.02 -5.04
N VAL A 416 -2.90 7.79 -4.66
CA VAL A 416 -3.89 7.40 -3.64
C VAL A 416 -5.21 7.01 -4.27
N PHE A 417 -6.01 6.26 -3.52
CA PHE A 417 -7.38 5.93 -3.89
C PHE A 417 -8.34 6.75 -3.04
N LEU A 418 -9.47 7.13 -3.61
CA LEU A 418 -10.48 7.97 -2.99
C LEU A 418 -11.81 7.20 -2.97
N ASP A 419 -12.59 7.41 -1.93
CA ASP A 419 -13.90 6.81 -1.73
C ASP A 419 -14.92 7.96 -1.60
N SER A 420 -15.79 8.06 -2.59
CA SER A 420 -16.78 9.14 -2.63
C SER A 420 -17.88 9.00 -1.58
N LYS A 421 -18.08 7.80 -1.04
CA LYS A 421 -19.05 7.55 0.04
C LYS A 421 -18.52 8.04 1.39
N ARG A 422 -17.22 8.29 1.49
CA ARG A 422 -16.55 8.83 2.69
C ARG A 422 -16.42 10.36 2.65
N ILE A 423 -17.28 11.05 1.91
CA ILE A 423 -17.43 12.50 2.00
C ILE A 423 -18.12 12.84 3.32
N GLU A 424 -17.38 13.46 4.25
CA GLU A 424 -17.93 13.80 5.57
C GLU A 424 -18.88 15.01 5.56
N VAL A 425 -18.72 15.96 4.63
CA VAL A 425 -19.55 17.17 4.56
C VAL A 425 -19.82 17.60 3.11
N GLY A 426 -21.09 17.78 2.77
CA GLY A 426 -21.55 18.24 1.46
C GLY A 426 -21.38 17.19 0.37
N THR A 427 -20.99 17.60 -0.84
CA THR A 427 -20.82 16.72 -2.02
C THR A 427 -19.38 16.76 -2.57
N THR A 428 -18.46 17.30 -1.78
CA THR A 428 -17.09 17.59 -2.22
C THR A 428 -16.09 16.87 -1.32
N MET A 429 -15.25 16.03 -1.92
CA MET A 429 -14.07 15.51 -1.24
C MET A 429 -13.06 16.65 -1.10
N VAL A 430 -12.60 16.89 0.12
CA VAL A 430 -11.60 17.93 0.42
C VAL A 430 -10.35 17.26 0.94
N MET A 431 -9.18 17.67 0.45
CA MET A 431 -7.90 17.14 0.90
C MET A 431 -6.86 18.25 0.95
N ASN A 432 -5.98 18.22 1.94
CA ASN A 432 -4.80 19.07 1.98
C ASN A 432 -3.60 18.32 1.40
N LEU A 433 -2.89 18.99 0.51
CA LEU A 433 -1.63 18.56 -0.05
C LEU A 433 -0.55 19.52 0.44
N GLU A 434 0.27 19.06 1.37
CA GLU A 434 1.44 19.80 1.86
C GLU A 434 2.63 19.48 0.95
N LEU A 435 3.19 20.49 0.30
CA LEU A 435 4.33 20.36 -0.60
C LEU A 435 5.53 21.14 -0.06
N ASN A 436 6.69 20.49 -0.08
CA ASN A 436 7.98 21.15 0.15
C ASN A 436 9.01 20.63 -0.86
N VAL A 437 9.84 21.52 -1.38
CA VAL A 437 10.94 21.21 -2.29
C VAL A 437 12.22 21.82 -1.74
N GLU A 438 13.22 20.98 -1.56
CA GLU A 438 14.53 21.37 -1.04
C GLU A 438 15.65 20.86 -1.94
N GLY A 439 16.72 21.64 -2.07
CA GLY A 439 17.97 21.15 -2.65
C GLY A 439 18.83 20.48 -1.58
N THR A 440 19.60 19.46 -1.97
CA THR A 440 20.70 18.96 -1.14
C THR A 440 21.86 19.94 -1.15
N ASP A 441 22.94 19.61 -0.45
CA ASP A 441 24.22 20.26 -0.69
C ASP A 441 24.65 20.05 -2.14
N PHE A 442 25.12 21.14 -2.77
CA PHE A 442 25.63 21.14 -4.13
C PHE A 442 27.16 21.23 -4.13
N ARG A 443 27.80 20.41 -4.96
CA ARG A 443 29.25 20.39 -5.21
C ARG A 443 29.55 20.90 -6.61
N LEU A 444 30.62 21.67 -6.74
CA LEU A 444 31.10 22.22 -8.01
C LEU A 444 32.39 21.53 -8.46
N ASN A 445 32.47 21.14 -9.74
CA ASN A 445 33.67 20.54 -10.36
C ASN A 445 34.27 19.36 -9.55
N GLY A 446 33.43 18.62 -8.84
CA GLY A 446 33.85 17.53 -7.95
C GLY A 446 34.47 17.95 -6.60
N GLY A 447 34.67 19.25 -6.37
CA GLY A 447 35.24 19.84 -5.15
C GLY A 447 34.21 20.30 -4.11
N SER A 448 34.58 21.34 -3.36
CA SER A 448 33.92 21.83 -2.14
C SER A 448 32.41 22.11 -2.28
N VAL A 449 31.68 21.89 -1.18
CA VAL A 449 30.28 22.31 -1.00
C VAL A 449 30.23 23.83 -0.94
N LEU A 450 29.50 24.47 -1.86
CA LEU A 450 29.38 25.94 -1.90
C LEU A 450 28.10 26.46 -1.25
N SER A 451 27.16 25.58 -0.88
CA SER A 451 25.92 25.98 -0.23
C SER A 451 26.15 26.29 1.25
N ARG A 452 26.44 27.56 1.56
CA ARG A 452 26.12 28.13 2.89
C ARG A 452 24.61 28.34 2.98
N ARG A 453 23.85 27.25 2.92
CA ARG A 453 22.38 27.29 2.97
C ARG A 453 21.97 27.70 4.38
N ALA A 454 21.05 28.65 4.49
CA ALA A 454 20.42 28.88 5.77
C ALA A 454 19.64 27.60 6.16
N PRO A 455 19.69 27.15 7.42
CA PRO A 455 18.86 26.05 7.89
C PRO A 455 17.38 26.30 7.56
N ALA A 456 16.66 25.25 7.17
CA ALA A 456 15.25 25.30 6.77
C ALA A 456 14.92 26.18 5.55
N GLU A 457 15.91 26.47 4.69
CA GLU A 457 15.63 27.17 3.43
C GLU A 457 14.97 26.25 2.38
N HIS A 458 13.72 26.54 2.05
CA HIS A 458 12.98 25.82 1.01
C HIS A 458 13.11 26.50 -0.37
N LEU A 459 13.18 25.70 -1.44
CA LEU A 459 13.04 26.21 -2.82
C LEU A 459 11.58 26.55 -3.11
N PHE A 460 10.67 25.72 -2.60
CA PHE A 460 9.23 25.91 -2.67
C PHE A 460 8.56 25.26 -1.48
N ARG A 461 7.58 25.94 -0.88
CA ARG A 461 6.74 25.37 0.18
C ARG A 461 5.34 25.95 0.05
N GLN A 462 4.33 25.09 0.10
CA GLN A 462 2.94 25.50 -0.01
C GLN A 462 2.00 24.41 0.50
N THR A 463 0.96 24.80 1.23
CA THR A 463 -0.20 23.95 1.48
C THR A 463 -1.28 24.20 0.43
N ILE A 464 -1.73 23.15 -0.26
CA ILE A 464 -2.75 23.22 -1.31
C ILE A 464 -3.99 22.45 -0.86
N THR A 465 -5.11 23.14 -0.67
CA THR A 465 -6.41 22.49 -0.46
C THR A 465 -6.99 22.10 -1.83
N LEU A 466 -7.20 20.81 -2.07
CA LEU A 466 -7.91 20.27 -3.23
C LEU A 466 -9.39 20.08 -2.88
N LYS A 467 -10.28 20.53 -3.75
CA LYS A 467 -11.74 20.39 -3.63
C LYS A 467 -12.26 19.65 -4.87
N ILE A 468 -12.69 18.40 -4.69
CA ILE A 468 -13.17 17.53 -5.77
C ILE A 468 -14.68 17.37 -5.61
N THR A 469 -15.45 18.05 -6.46
CA THR A 469 -16.92 17.96 -6.50
C THR A 469 -17.35 16.94 -7.53
N LEU A 470 -18.17 15.98 -7.13
CA LEU A 470 -18.77 15.02 -8.06
C LEU A 470 -19.94 15.64 -8.81
N GLN A 471 -20.07 15.31 -10.09
CA GLN A 471 -21.12 15.82 -10.97
C GLN A 471 -21.57 14.72 -11.96
N PRO A 472 -22.77 14.81 -12.55
CA PRO A 472 -23.21 13.85 -13.56
C PRO A 472 -22.17 13.75 -14.69
N GLY A 473 -21.66 12.55 -14.95
CA GLY A 473 -20.66 12.32 -16.01
C GLY A 473 -19.20 12.61 -15.62
N GLY A 474 -18.87 12.89 -14.35
CA GLY A 474 -17.48 12.97 -13.91
C GLY A 474 -17.26 13.78 -12.62
N TRP A 475 -16.17 14.55 -12.60
CA TRP A 475 -15.75 15.33 -11.44
C TRP A 475 -15.28 16.72 -11.87
N ARG A 476 -15.30 17.66 -10.93
CA ARG A 476 -14.66 18.98 -11.06
C ARG A 476 -13.71 19.19 -9.91
N MET A 477 -12.45 19.48 -10.21
CA MET A 477 -11.44 19.76 -9.20
C MET A 477 -11.07 21.25 -9.18
N ARG A 478 -11.03 21.82 -7.98
CA ARG A 478 -10.55 23.17 -7.70
C ARG A 478 -9.47 23.12 -6.64
N TYR A 479 -8.66 24.17 -6.55
CA TYR A 479 -7.59 24.27 -5.56
C TYR A 479 -7.52 25.64 -4.89
N ILE A 480 -6.94 25.67 -3.68
CA ILE A 480 -6.69 26.88 -2.90
C ILE A 480 -5.28 26.77 -2.31
N PHE A 481 -4.48 27.83 -2.41
CA PHE A 481 -3.24 27.97 -1.67
C PHE A 481 -3.56 28.36 -0.22
N ALA A 482 -3.60 27.36 0.66
CA ALA A 482 -4.11 27.50 2.02
C ALA A 482 -3.23 28.38 2.93
N ASP A 483 -1.95 28.56 2.58
CA ASP A 483 -1.07 29.47 3.31
C ASP A 483 -1.41 30.96 3.03
N GLN A 484 -2.23 31.23 2.00
CA GLN A 484 -2.60 32.58 1.57
C GLN A 484 -4.11 32.85 1.66
N GLN A 485 -4.94 31.80 1.66
CA GLN A 485 -6.39 31.89 1.55
C GLN A 485 -7.07 30.85 2.43
N TRP A 486 -8.22 31.22 2.99
CA TRP A 486 -9.08 30.30 3.72
C TRP A 486 -9.66 29.20 2.80
N SER A 487 -9.67 27.96 3.26
CA SER A 487 -10.11 26.77 2.51
C SER A 487 -11.62 26.74 2.20
N ASP A 488 -12.41 27.57 2.89
CA ASP A 488 -13.85 27.73 2.66
C ASP A 488 -14.18 28.44 1.35
N GLY A 489 -13.22 29.17 0.78
CA GLY A 489 -13.36 29.83 -0.51
C GLY A 489 -13.72 28.88 -1.66
N ARG A 490 -14.21 29.43 -2.77
CA ARG A 490 -14.54 28.64 -3.98
C ARG A 490 -13.31 27.95 -4.60
N GLY A 491 -12.15 28.59 -4.50
CA GLY A 491 -10.91 28.15 -5.12
C GLY A 491 -10.84 28.32 -6.65
N SER A 492 -9.64 28.14 -7.17
CA SER A 492 -9.29 28.28 -8.58
C SER A 492 -9.49 26.98 -9.34
N GLU A 493 -9.78 27.08 -10.63
CA GLU A 493 -9.86 25.91 -11.51
C GLU A 493 -8.46 25.45 -11.91
N LEU A 494 -8.31 24.15 -12.18
CA LEU A 494 -7.07 23.62 -12.72
C LEU A 494 -6.85 24.14 -14.13
N LYS A 495 -5.59 24.34 -14.50
CA LYS A 495 -5.20 24.53 -15.90
C LYS A 495 -5.17 23.17 -16.60
N GLU A 496 -5.19 23.17 -17.92
CA GLU A 496 -5.18 21.96 -18.73
C GLU A 496 -4.22 22.13 -19.91
N ASP A 497 -3.49 21.07 -20.23
CA ASP A 497 -2.72 20.91 -21.46
C ASP A 497 -2.79 19.46 -21.96
N GLU A 498 -2.00 19.10 -22.97
CA GLU A 498 -1.97 17.75 -23.55
C GLU A 498 -1.66 16.62 -22.56
N GLN A 499 -1.02 16.90 -21.41
CA GLN A 499 -0.74 15.92 -20.37
C GLN A 499 -1.84 15.82 -19.31
N GLY A 500 -2.82 16.73 -19.33
CA GLY A 500 -3.99 16.77 -18.47
C GLY A 500 -4.04 17.98 -17.53
N HIS A 501 -4.80 17.84 -16.44
CA HIS A 501 -5.04 18.94 -15.51
C HIS A 501 -3.86 19.19 -14.55
N PHE A 502 -3.51 20.45 -14.33
CA PHE A 502 -2.40 20.84 -13.46
C PHE A 502 -2.63 22.15 -12.69
N ILE A 503 -1.87 22.30 -11.60
CA ILE A 503 -1.67 23.55 -10.88
C ILE A 503 -0.31 24.12 -11.26
N GLU A 504 -0.27 25.41 -11.61
CA GLU A 504 0.99 26.12 -11.82
C GLU A 504 1.56 26.59 -10.48
N LEU A 505 2.79 26.18 -10.17
CA LEU A 505 3.50 26.51 -8.96
C LEU A 505 4.61 27.51 -9.29
N LYS A 506 4.57 28.70 -8.70
CA LYS A 506 5.58 29.75 -8.88
C LYS A 506 5.85 30.50 -7.58
N ASN A 507 7.06 31.02 -7.39
CA ASN A 507 7.38 31.93 -6.29
C ASN A 507 8.44 32.97 -6.67
N SER A 508 8.75 33.88 -5.75
CA SER A 508 9.72 34.97 -5.93
C SER A 508 11.18 34.51 -6.03
N LYS A 509 11.51 33.26 -5.63
CA LYS A 509 12.84 32.67 -5.84
C LYS A 509 13.07 32.23 -7.29
N GLY A 510 12.04 32.32 -8.14
CA GLY A 510 12.09 31.83 -9.52
C GLY A 510 11.79 30.34 -9.66
N PHE A 511 11.31 29.67 -8.60
CA PHE A 511 10.81 28.30 -8.72
C PHE A 511 9.61 28.30 -9.67
N ALA A 512 9.59 27.35 -10.61
CA ALA A 512 8.46 27.12 -11.50
C ALA A 512 8.25 25.62 -11.73
N ALA A 513 7.03 25.13 -11.50
CA ALA A 513 6.66 23.75 -11.78
C ALA A 513 5.19 23.63 -12.18
N LYS A 514 4.87 22.56 -12.90
CA LYS A 514 3.49 22.08 -13.08
C LYS A 514 3.24 20.91 -12.14
N LEU A 515 2.17 20.97 -11.37
CA LEU A 515 1.71 19.88 -10.52
C LEU A 515 0.50 19.22 -11.18
N TYR A 516 0.71 18.09 -11.85
CA TYR A 516 -0.35 17.35 -12.52
C TYR A 516 -1.16 16.54 -11.53
N LEU A 517 -2.47 16.60 -11.71
CA LEU A 517 -3.49 15.93 -10.90
C LEU A 517 -4.29 15.02 -11.82
N GLN A 518 -3.88 13.76 -11.89
CA GLN A 518 -4.49 12.75 -12.75
C GLN A 518 -5.48 11.94 -11.93
N MET A 519 -6.77 12.23 -12.12
CA MET A 519 -7.86 11.49 -11.49
C MET A 519 -8.50 10.56 -12.53
N ALA A 520 -8.64 9.29 -12.16
CA ALA A 520 -9.23 8.25 -13.00
C ALA A 520 -10.26 7.45 -12.20
N ASP A 521 -11.27 6.93 -12.88
CA ASP A 521 -12.23 6.01 -12.27
C ASP A 521 -11.51 4.74 -11.80
N TRP A 522 -11.99 4.19 -10.69
CA TRP A 522 -11.44 3.00 -10.06
C TRP A 522 -12.56 2.07 -9.63
N ARG A 523 -12.65 0.89 -10.27
CA ARG A 523 -13.46 -0.26 -9.83
C ARG A 523 -12.74 -1.56 -10.11
#